data_AF-A0A370NKV3-F1
#
_entry.id   AF-A0A370NKV3-F1
#
_cell.length_a   1.000
_cell.length_b   1.000
_cell.length_c   1.000
_cell.angle_alpha   90.00
_cell.angle_beta   90.00
_cell.angle_gamma   90.00
#
_symmetry.space_group_name_H-M   'P 1'
#
loop_
_entity.id
_entity.type
_entity.pdbx_description
1 polymer ?
#
loop_
_entity_poly.entity_id
_entity_poly.type
_entity_poly.pdbx_seq_one_letter_code
_entity_poly.pdbx_strand_id
1 'polypeptide(L)' 'MSIAENRQLAEIHHYIGGAVRRAGGQRQADVFNPATGEVAARVALGTTQDVADAVAAAKAAFPAWADTPPLRR' A
#
# COMPACT_ATOMS: atom_id res chain seq x y z
N MET A 1 -24.85 -13.13 -24.69
CA MET A 1 -25.33 -13.00 -23.31
C MET A 1 -24.11 -13.14 -22.41
N SER A 2 -23.39 -12.03 -22.15
CA SER A 2 -22.16 -12.04 -21.36
C SER A 2 -22.54 -11.87 -19.89
N ILE A 3 -22.21 -12.86 -19.07
CA ILE A 3 -22.29 -12.75 -17.62
C ILE A 3 -21.15 -11.80 -17.24
N ALA A 4 -21.47 -10.52 -16.98
CA ALA A 4 -20.53 -9.64 -16.33
C ALA A 4 -20.23 -10.25 -14.95
N GLU A 5 -19.07 -10.89 -14.81
CA GLU A 5 -18.56 -11.32 -13.52
C GLU A 5 -18.54 -10.09 -12.62
N ASN A 6 -19.28 -10.14 -11.50
CA ASN A 6 -19.23 -9.14 -10.46
C ASN A 6 -17.89 -9.25 -9.73
N ARG A 7 -16.81 -8.80 -10.39
CA ARG A 7 -15.46 -8.88 -9.87
C ARG A 7 -15.26 -7.72 -8.89
N GLN A 8 -15.28 -8.01 -7.59
CA GLN A 8 -14.72 -7.08 -6.61
C GLN A 8 -13.23 -6.89 -6.93
N LEU A 9 -12.87 -5.68 -7.35
CA LEU A 9 -11.47 -5.33 -7.60
C LEU A 9 -10.72 -5.27 -6.27
N ALA A 10 -9.53 -5.88 -6.24
CA ALA A 10 -8.68 -5.82 -5.05
C ALA A 10 -8.27 -4.36 -4.78
N GLU A 11 -8.32 -3.95 -3.50
CA GLU A 11 -7.78 -2.66 -3.04
C GLU A 11 -6.35 -2.84 -2.54
N ILE A 12 -5.42 -2.08 -3.11
CA ILE A 12 -4.02 -2.03 -2.70
C ILE A 12 -3.85 -0.82 -1.78
N HIS A 13 -3.44 -1.09 -0.54
CA HIS A 13 -3.23 -0.09 0.50
C HIS A 13 -1.75 0.03 0.88
N HIS A 14 -1.40 1.09 1.61
CA HIS A 14 -0.03 1.32 2.07
C HIS A 14 0.30 0.41 3.25
N TYR A 15 1.58 0.07 3.41
CA TYR A 15 2.07 -0.67 4.58
C TYR A 15 2.97 0.24 5.41
N ILE A 16 2.52 0.60 6.60
CA ILE A 16 3.16 1.61 7.45
C ILE A 16 3.22 1.07 8.87
N GLY A 17 4.42 1.07 9.46
CA GLY A 17 4.62 0.68 10.86
C GLY A 17 4.28 -0.78 11.17
N GLY A 18 4.48 -1.69 10.22
CA GLY A 18 4.23 -3.12 10.43
C GLY A 18 2.79 -3.57 10.15
N ALA A 19 1.93 -2.70 9.60
CA ALA A 19 0.55 -3.06 9.27
C ALA A 19 0.10 -2.48 7.92
N VAL A 20 -0.84 -3.16 7.27
CA VAL A 20 -1.59 -2.60 6.14
C VAL A 20 -2.48 -1.49 6.69
N ARG A 21 -2.37 -0.30 6.11
CA ARG A 21 -3.09 0.89 6.54
C ARG A 21 -3.85 1.47 5.35
N ARG A 22 -5.16 1.67 5.53
CA ARG A 22 -5.93 2.47 4.58
C ARG A 22 -5.30 3.86 4.51
N ALA A 23 -5.06 4.35 3.29
CA ALA A 23 -4.55 5.69 3.07
C ALA A 23 -5.51 6.72 3.70
N GLY A 24 -4.98 7.81 4.23
CA GLY A 24 -5.78 8.88 4.82
C GLY A 24 -6.73 9.57 3.82
N GLY A 25 -6.47 9.42 2.52
CA GLY A 25 -7.30 9.95 1.43
C GLY A 25 -8.25 8.91 0.81
N GLN A 26 -9.31 9.39 0.16
CA GLN A 26 -10.27 8.57 -0.57
C GLN A 26 -9.88 8.33 -2.05
N ARG A 27 -8.77 8.91 -2.50
CA ARG A 27 -8.35 8.82 -3.92
C ARG A 27 -7.75 7.45 -4.21
N GLN A 28 -8.14 6.89 -5.35
CA GLN A 28 -7.59 5.64 -5.88
C GLN A 28 -7.24 5.80 -7.35
N ALA A 29 -6.34 4.95 -7.86
CA ALA A 29 -6.05 4.82 -9.28
C ALA A 29 -6.20 3.36 -9.72
N ASP A 30 -6.66 3.16 -10.95
CA ASP A 30 -6.78 1.83 -11.54
C ASP A 30 -5.40 1.25 -11.89
N VAL A 31 -5.21 -0.02 -11.58
CA VAL A 31 -4.06 -0.82 -12.01
C VAL A 31 -4.52 -1.71 -13.14
N PHE A 32 -3.89 -1.56 -14.31
CA PHE A 32 -4.28 -2.27 -15.52
C PHE A 32 -3.48 -3.54 -15.72
N ASN A 33 -4.12 -4.59 -16.23
CA ASN A 33 -3.45 -5.75 -16.77
C ASN A 33 -2.79 -5.38 -18.12
N PRO A 34 -1.46 -5.48 -18.26
CA PRO A 34 -0.77 -5.06 -19.48
C PRO A 34 -1.10 -5.93 -20.71
N ALA A 35 -1.59 -7.16 -20.52
CA ALA A 35 -1.93 -8.07 -21.61
C ALA A 35 -3.35 -7.86 -22.16
N THR A 36 -4.29 -7.38 -21.33
CA THR A 36 -5.71 -7.23 -21.71
C THR A 36 -6.20 -5.78 -21.71
N GLY A 37 -5.49 -4.86 -21.05
CA GLY A 37 -5.93 -3.48 -20.85
C GLY A 37 -7.06 -3.33 -19.83
N GLU A 38 -7.52 -4.41 -19.20
CA GLU A 38 -8.60 -4.38 -18.22
C GLU A 38 -8.08 -3.97 -16.83
N VAL A 39 -8.96 -3.39 -16.01
CA VAL A 39 -8.64 -3.06 -14.61
C VAL A 39 -8.49 -4.34 -13.79
N ALA A 40 -7.32 -4.52 -13.18
CA ALA A 40 -6.99 -5.66 -12.33
C ALA A 40 -7.16 -5.37 -10.83
N ALA A 41 -6.91 -4.13 -10.41
CA ALA A 41 -7.00 -3.69 -9.01
C ALA A 41 -7.14 -2.16 -8.91
N ARG A 42 -7.35 -1.64 -7.70
CA ARG A 42 -7.28 -0.21 -7.39
C ARG A 42 -6.26 0.07 -6.31
N VAL A 43 -5.34 0.99 -6.56
CA VAL A 43 -4.33 1.41 -5.59
C VAL A 43 -4.73 2.71 -4.92
N ALA A 44 -4.62 2.77 -3.59
CA ALA A 44 -4.85 3.98 -2.83
C ALA A 44 -3.75 5.02 -3.13
N LEU A 45 -4.15 6.24 -3.48
CA LEU A 45 -3.23 7.35 -3.70
C LEU A 45 -2.93 8.02 -2.37
N GLY A 46 -1.65 8.01 -1.99
CA GLY A 46 -1.16 8.56 -0.72
C GLY A 46 -1.41 10.05 -0.56
N THR A 47 -1.50 10.47 0.69
CA THR A 47 -1.54 11.85 1.15
C THR A 47 -0.21 12.24 1.79
N THR A 48 0.00 13.54 2.02
CA THR A 48 1.15 14.02 2.79
C THR A 48 1.16 13.45 4.22
N GLN A 49 -0.02 13.20 4.80
CA GLN A 49 -0.11 12.59 6.13
C GLN A 49 0.37 11.13 6.12
N ASP A 50 0.03 10.35 5.09
CA ASP A 50 0.51 8.98 4.96
C ASP A 50 2.04 8.93 4.91
N VAL A 51 2.66 9.90 4.22
CA VAL A 51 4.12 10.05 4.18
C VAL A 51 4.66 10.43 5.56
N ALA A 52 4.04 11.41 6.24
CA ALA A 52 4.45 11.81 7.58
C ALA A 52 4.39 10.64 8.58
N ASP A 53 3.33 9.84 8.52
CA ASP A 53 3.15 8.65 9.34
C ASP A 53 4.20 7.58 9.04
N ALA A 54 4.51 7.35 7.76
CA ALA A 54 5.57 6.42 7.35
C ALA A 54 6.94 6.84 7.88
N VAL A 55 7.27 8.14 7.78
CA VAL A 55 8.51 8.69 8.33
C VAL A 55 8.55 8.58 9.85
N ALA A 56 7.46 8.88 10.54
CA ALA A 56 7.38 8.77 12.00
C ALA A 56 7.57 7.31 12.45
N ALA A 57 6.91 6.36 11.80
CA ALA A 57 7.05 4.93 12.09
C ALA A 57 8.49 4.44 11.86
N ALA A 58 9.12 4.85 10.76
CA ALA A 58 10.51 4.52 10.46
C ALA A 58 11.48 5.09 11.51
N LYS A 59 11.30 6.36 11.90
CA LYS A 59 12.11 7.00 12.96
C LYS A 59 11.98 6.28 14.29
N ALA A 60 10.76 5.84 14.65
CA ALA A 60 10.52 5.11 15.89
C ALA A 60 11.17 3.72 15.88
N ALA A 61 11.17 3.03 14.74
CA ALA A 61 11.79 1.70 14.59
C ALA A 61 13.32 1.75 14.51
N PHE A 62 13.89 2.87 14.06
CA PHE A 62 15.31 2.99 13.74
C PHE A 62 16.27 2.59 14.87
N PRO A 63 16.10 3.00 16.15
CA PRO A 63 17.04 2.64 17.21
C PRO A 63 17.18 1.11 17.37
N ALA A 64 16.06 0.40 17.49
CA ALA A 64 16.06 -1.05 17.66
C ALA A 64 16.60 -1.79 16.42
N TRP A 65 16.26 -1.31 15.22
CA TRP A 65 16.81 -1.85 13.98
C TRP A 65 18.33 -1.64 13.91
N ALA A 66 18.80 -0.43 14.21
CA ALA A 66 20.21 -0.07 14.13
C ALA A 66 21.07 -0.88 15.11
N ASP A 67 20.53 -1.18 16.29
CA ASP A 67 21.17 -2.02 17.30
C ASP A 67 21.12 -3.52 16.95
N THR A 68 20.40 -3.92 15.90
CA THR A 68 20.34 -5.32 15.47
C THR A 68 21.70 -5.74 14.89
N PRO A 69 22.35 -6.81 15.41
CA PRO A 69 23.65 -7.25 14.92
C PRO A 69 23.63 -7.51 13.41
N PRO A 70 24.73 -7.27 12.66
CA PRO A 70 24.74 -7.43 11.21
C PRO A 70 24.30 -8.81 10.72
N LEU A 71 24.51 -9.86 11.51
CA LEU A 71 24.08 -11.23 11.19
C LEU A 71 22.55 -11.42 11.25
N ARG A 72 21.82 -10.55 11.95
CA ARG A 72 20.37 -10.67 12.21
C ARG A 72 19.52 -9.54 11.63
N ARG A 73 20.12 -8.52 11.01
CA ARG A 73 19.42 -7.37 10.44
C ARG A 73 19.05 -7.57 8.96
#